data_AF-A0A0F9QE85-F1
#
_entry.id   AF-A0A0F9QE85-F1
#
_cell.length_a   1.000
_cell.length_b   1.000
_cell.length_c   1.000
_cell.angle_alpha   90.00
_cell.angle_beta   90.00
_cell.angle_gamma   90.00
#
_symmetry.space_group_name_H-M   'P 1'
#
loop_
_entity.id
_entity.type
_entity.pdbx_description
1 polymer ?
#
loop_
_entity_poly.entity_id
_entity_poly.type
_entity_poly.pdbx_seq_one_letter_code
_entity_poly.pdbx_strand_id
1 'polypeptide(L)'
;MTEADARVASPEGPIADAFGRLRVSNPLTLFDSKQTNDGGPLFWDDVEKSGGGTGSTYNTDQASTTLTVGSEIGVRTRQTKMRFNYQPGKSQLIVMTGILGTGATGITQRIGIGDDDNGLFFECIEGTFNVNRRTNTSGSPVNNRVERPDFNIDTLDGKGPSKVTISLSKTNIFWIDFEWLSVGRIRFGFMINGKLIYFHEMNNSNVLTLAYMSTPNLPLRYEIENDGNGAAAELVAICATVMSEGGLEQTGTLQYESTTSNRAGADTHISATTVDTPYAVIGIKLKAGFKDVTVILVSVGLLAETTTNFEWLVLFNPTVSGTFTYADKTNSAVQTALGATADPSTNDISALGTVIAGGYVHSAGGGGKGGEFFTTLANALSLGSTVAGVQDAIVLAVRPLSADGDIHGGLVWRELS
;
A
#
# COMPACT_ATOMS: atom_id res chain seq x y z
N MET A 1 45.53 33.35 24.94
CA MET A 1 44.60 32.24 24.63
C MET A 1 44.52 32.15 23.12
N THR A 2 45.04 31.06 22.58
CA THR A 2 45.37 30.85 21.17
C THR A 2 44.14 30.67 20.29
N GLU A 3 44.12 31.36 19.15
CA GLU A 3 43.18 31.22 18.03
C GLU A 3 43.30 29.83 17.36
N ALA A 4 42.79 28.79 18.01
CA ALA A 4 42.80 27.43 17.46
C ALA A 4 41.42 26.84 17.19
N ASP A 5 40.32 27.46 17.62
CA ASP A 5 38.98 26.88 17.49
C ASP A 5 38.14 27.41 16.31
N ALA A 6 38.67 28.38 15.55
CA ALA A 6 37.98 28.99 14.41
C ALA A 6 38.07 28.18 13.09
N ARG A 7 38.57 26.93 13.13
CA ARG A 7 38.86 26.14 11.91
C ARG A 7 37.79 25.12 11.52
N VAL A 8 36.76 24.96 12.33
CA VAL A 8 35.60 24.13 11.97
C VAL A 8 34.41 25.06 11.88
N ALA A 9 34.07 25.48 10.66
CA ALA A 9 32.78 26.11 10.45
C ALA A 9 31.71 25.11 10.89
N SER A 10 30.92 25.48 11.91
CA SER A 10 29.75 24.69 12.28
C SER A 10 28.87 24.54 11.03
N PRO A 11 28.24 23.37 10.83
CA PRO A 11 27.26 23.25 9.77
C PRO A 11 26.19 24.32 9.99
N GLU A 12 25.89 25.12 8.97
CA GLU A 12 24.90 26.21 9.04
C GLU A 12 23.72 25.92 8.12
N GLY A 13 22.55 26.49 8.44
CA GLY A 13 21.32 26.28 7.69
C GLY A 13 20.58 24.99 8.05
N PRO A 14 19.71 24.47 7.17
CA PRO A 14 18.80 23.36 7.50
C PRO A 14 19.48 22.05 7.91
N ILE A 15 20.78 21.89 7.65
CA ILE A 15 21.58 20.73 8.04
C ILE A 15 21.93 20.73 9.55
N ALA A 16 21.83 21.86 10.24
CA ALA A 16 22.15 22.00 11.66
C ALA A 16 20.95 22.43 12.51
N ASP A 17 20.98 22.06 13.78
CA ASP A 17 20.11 22.68 14.78
C ASP A 17 20.70 24.00 15.32
N ALA A 18 19.91 24.72 16.12
CA ALA A 18 20.32 26.01 16.67
C ALA A 18 21.52 25.94 17.64
N PHE A 19 21.97 24.74 18.02
CA PHE A 19 23.18 24.49 18.81
C PHE A 19 24.36 24.01 17.96
N GLY A 20 24.25 24.06 16.61
CA GLY A 20 25.29 23.64 15.69
C GLY A 20 25.46 22.12 15.57
N ARG A 21 24.49 21.32 16.08
CA ARG A 21 24.52 19.86 15.95
C ARG A 21 23.97 19.45 14.60
N LEU A 22 24.63 18.49 13.95
CA LEU A 22 24.16 17.89 12.70
C LEU A 22 22.78 17.27 12.91
N ARG A 23 21.80 17.66 12.09
CA ARG A 23 20.50 16.98 12.03
C ARG A 23 20.67 15.66 11.31
N VAL A 24 20.14 14.59 11.90
CA VAL A 24 20.15 13.26 11.31
C VAL A 24 18.73 12.90 10.90
N SER A 25 18.59 12.38 9.68
CA SER A 25 17.34 11.77 9.22
C SER A 25 17.41 10.26 9.48
N ASN A 26 16.34 9.68 10.00
CA ASN A 26 16.25 8.24 10.22
C ASN A 26 15.13 7.65 9.35
N PRO A 27 15.45 7.16 8.14
CA PRO A 27 14.46 6.61 7.24
C PRO A 27 13.69 5.44 7.87
N LEU A 28 12.37 5.41 7.67
CA LEU A 28 11.52 4.29 8.04
C LEU A 28 10.94 3.65 6.78
N THR A 29 11.15 2.34 6.63
CA THR A 29 10.49 1.52 5.60
C THR A 29 9.01 1.38 5.91
N LEU A 30 8.16 1.87 5.00
CA LEU A 30 6.71 1.70 5.03
C LEU A 30 6.29 0.41 4.35
N PHE A 31 7.05 -0.02 3.34
CA PHE A 31 6.81 -1.24 2.59
C PHE A 31 8.10 -1.75 1.97
N ASP A 32 8.26 -3.06 1.95
CA ASP A 32 9.27 -3.78 1.19
C ASP A 32 8.67 -5.05 0.60
N SER A 33 9.07 -5.35 -0.62
CA SER A 33 8.58 -6.51 -1.36
C SER A 33 9.71 -7.13 -2.16
N LYS A 34 9.82 -8.46 -2.03
CA LYS A 34 10.70 -9.34 -2.81
C LYS A 34 9.91 -10.58 -3.19
N GLN A 35 10.24 -11.19 -4.31
CA GLN A 35 9.49 -12.32 -4.87
C GLN A 35 10.33 -13.59 -4.77
N THR A 36 10.79 -13.96 -3.57
CA THR A 36 11.70 -15.10 -3.39
C THR A 36 10.99 -16.46 -3.44
N ASN A 37 9.69 -16.49 -3.13
CA ASN A 37 8.91 -17.73 -3.02
C ASN A 37 7.69 -17.74 -3.94
N ASP A 38 7.09 -16.57 -4.18
CA ASP A 38 5.92 -16.40 -5.03
C ASP A 38 5.90 -14.98 -5.65
N GLY A 39 4.90 -14.74 -6.49
CA GLY A 39 4.59 -13.42 -7.04
C GLY A 39 3.86 -12.49 -6.06
N GLY A 40 4.01 -12.63 -4.74
CA GLY A 40 3.46 -11.75 -3.72
C GLY A 40 1.95 -11.44 -3.78
N PRO A 41 1.06 -12.42 -4.03
CA PRO A 41 -0.37 -12.17 -4.28
C PRO A 41 -1.13 -11.55 -3.09
N LEU A 42 -0.56 -11.62 -1.88
CA LEU A 42 -1.13 -10.97 -0.70
C LEU A 42 -1.07 -9.44 -0.80
N PHE A 43 0.04 -8.90 -1.30
CA PHE A 43 0.27 -7.45 -1.38
C PHE A 43 0.04 -6.88 -2.78
N TRP A 44 0.21 -7.69 -3.82
CA TRP A 44 0.09 -7.29 -5.22
C TRP A 44 -1.19 -7.85 -5.83
N ASP A 45 -1.89 -7.00 -6.56
CA ASP A 45 -2.88 -7.39 -7.56
C ASP A 45 -2.21 -7.43 -8.93
N ASP A 46 -2.52 -8.45 -9.72
CA ASP A 46 -1.89 -8.71 -11.01
C ASP A 46 -2.95 -9.17 -12.01
N VAL A 47 -3.34 -8.27 -12.91
CA VAL A 47 -4.57 -8.42 -13.68
C VAL A 47 -4.39 -8.01 -15.13
N GLU A 48 -5.10 -8.69 -16.01
CA GLU A 48 -5.43 -8.18 -17.34
C GLU A 48 -6.44 -7.05 -17.15
N LYS A 49 -5.96 -5.81 -17.22
CA LYS A 49 -6.76 -4.63 -16.95
C LYS A 49 -7.79 -4.39 -18.06
N SER A 50 -7.41 -4.67 -19.31
CA SER A 50 -8.27 -4.54 -20.48
C SER A 50 -7.69 -5.27 -21.70
N GLY A 51 -8.53 -5.53 -22.70
CA GLY A 51 -8.11 -6.17 -23.95
C GLY A 51 -7.96 -7.68 -23.81
N GLY A 52 -6.93 -8.25 -24.45
CA GLY A 52 -6.60 -9.67 -24.39
C GLY A 52 -5.12 -9.92 -24.68
N GLY A 53 -4.73 -11.21 -24.68
CA GLY A 53 -3.37 -11.61 -25.03
C GLY A 53 -2.30 -11.17 -24.02
N THR A 54 -2.69 -10.91 -22.76
CA THR A 54 -1.75 -10.54 -21.71
C THR A 54 -1.33 -11.74 -20.85
N GLY A 55 -0.15 -11.66 -20.24
CA GLY A 55 0.37 -12.71 -19.37
C GLY A 55 1.07 -12.16 -18.13
N SER A 56 1.16 -12.99 -17.10
CA SER A 56 1.99 -12.75 -15.92
C SER A 56 2.53 -14.08 -15.40
N THR A 57 3.85 -14.20 -15.38
CA THR A 57 4.53 -15.44 -15.00
C THR A 57 5.57 -15.14 -13.91
N TYR A 58 5.36 -15.71 -12.73
CA TYR A 58 6.37 -15.74 -11.67
C TYR A 58 7.45 -16.77 -12.02
N ASN A 59 8.71 -16.36 -11.91
CA ASN A 59 9.88 -17.21 -12.09
C ASN A 59 10.63 -17.35 -10.76
N THR A 60 10.63 -18.56 -10.21
CA THR A 60 11.26 -18.84 -8.91
C THR A 60 12.79 -18.73 -8.93
N ASP A 61 13.44 -19.01 -10.06
CA ASP A 61 14.91 -18.96 -10.17
C ASP A 61 15.40 -17.51 -10.30
N GLN A 62 14.55 -16.63 -10.85
CA GLN A 62 14.85 -15.22 -11.04
C GLN A 62 14.31 -14.34 -9.91
N ALA A 63 13.47 -14.90 -9.03
CA ALA A 63 12.77 -14.17 -7.98
C ALA A 63 12.04 -12.91 -8.52
N SER A 64 11.34 -13.08 -9.63
CA SER A 64 10.71 -12.00 -10.39
C SER A 64 9.44 -12.44 -11.09
N THR A 65 8.61 -11.48 -11.47
CA THR A 65 7.42 -11.71 -12.30
C THR A 65 7.57 -10.98 -13.63
N THR A 66 7.41 -11.70 -14.72
CA THR A 66 7.41 -11.14 -16.09
C THR A 66 5.98 -10.91 -16.53
N LEU A 67 5.63 -9.65 -16.80
CA LEU A 67 4.39 -9.24 -17.43
C LEU A 67 4.58 -9.21 -18.95
N THR A 68 3.61 -9.73 -19.69
CA THR A 68 3.67 -9.80 -21.16
C THR A 68 2.41 -9.27 -21.81
N VAL A 69 2.58 -8.75 -23.01
CA VAL A 69 1.50 -8.46 -23.97
C VAL A 69 1.82 -9.14 -25.29
N GLY A 70 0.80 -9.69 -25.96
CA GLY A 70 0.89 -10.21 -27.31
C GLY A 70 0.89 -9.10 -28.36
N SER A 71 0.48 -9.40 -29.60
CA SER A 71 0.30 -8.42 -30.68
C SER A 71 -1.09 -7.77 -30.72
N GLU A 72 -1.98 -8.20 -29.83
CA GLU A 72 -3.35 -7.70 -29.74
C GLU A 72 -3.42 -6.50 -28.77
N ILE A 73 -4.55 -5.77 -28.79
CA ILE A 73 -4.82 -4.74 -27.78
C ILE A 73 -4.90 -5.40 -26.41
N GLY A 74 -4.05 -4.97 -25.48
CA GLY A 74 -3.98 -5.59 -24.16
C GLY A 74 -3.21 -4.75 -23.16
N VAL A 75 -3.70 -4.69 -21.92
CA VAL A 75 -3.04 -4.01 -20.81
C VAL A 75 -2.93 -4.97 -19.64
N ARG A 76 -1.70 -5.22 -19.18
CA ARG A 76 -1.41 -5.93 -17.94
C ARG A 76 -0.94 -4.93 -16.89
N THR A 77 -1.57 -4.96 -15.72
CA THR A 77 -1.18 -4.11 -14.59
C THR A 77 -0.90 -4.99 -13.38
N ARG A 78 0.27 -4.76 -12.77
CA ARG A 78 0.64 -5.30 -11.48
C ARG A 78 0.82 -4.15 -10.49
N GLN A 79 0.01 -4.11 -9.46
CA GLN A 79 -0.09 -2.97 -8.54
C GLN A 79 -0.19 -3.43 -7.09
N THR A 80 0.42 -2.72 -6.14
CA THR A 80 0.13 -2.99 -4.72
C THR A 80 -1.32 -2.68 -4.40
N LYS A 81 -1.97 -3.55 -3.62
CA LYS A 81 -3.33 -3.30 -3.11
C LYS A 81 -3.32 -2.14 -2.11
N MET A 82 -2.31 -2.13 -1.25
CA MET A 82 -2.06 -1.04 -0.31
C MET A 82 -1.54 0.20 -1.03
N ARG A 83 -1.87 1.36 -0.47
CA ARG A 83 -1.32 2.66 -0.83
C ARG A 83 -0.53 3.21 0.34
N PHE A 84 0.51 3.98 0.06
CA PHE A 84 1.49 4.33 1.08
C PHE A 84 1.28 5.77 1.53
N ASN A 85 0.90 5.94 2.81
CA ASN A 85 0.71 7.26 3.39
C ASN A 85 1.99 8.09 3.35
N TYR A 86 1.95 9.21 2.64
CA TYR A 86 2.94 10.26 2.71
C TYR A 86 2.69 11.13 3.95
N GLN A 87 3.75 11.53 4.65
CA GLN A 87 3.64 12.43 5.79
C GLN A 87 4.20 13.82 5.43
N PRO A 88 3.36 14.88 5.38
CA PRO A 88 3.82 16.24 5.14
C PRO A 88 4.97 16.67 6.05
N GLY A 89 5.98 17.32 5.45
CA GLY A 89 7.22 17.71 6.12
C GLY A 89 8.33 16.67 6.04
N LYS A 90 8.10 15.51 5.39
CA LYS A 90 9.10 14.47 5.15
C LYS A 90 9.22 14.15 3.67
N SER A 91 10.40 13.74 3.23
CA SER A 91 10.58 13.22 1.87
C SER A 91 10.15 11.75 1.82
N GLN A 92 9.54 11.33 0.72
CA GLN A 92 9.20 9.93 0.47
C GLN A 92 10.08 9.39 -0.66
N LEU A 93 10.67 8.24 -0.40
CA LEU A 93 11.61 7.55 -1.28
C LEU A 93 10.99 6.24 -1.78
N ILE A 94 11.02 6.07 -3.09
CA ILE A 94 10.56 4.89 -3.82
C ILE A 94 11.75 4.29 -4.55
N VAL A 95 12.01 3.01 -4.28
CA VAL A 95 13.03 2.24 -4.99
C VAL A 95 12.36 1.00 -5.57
N MET A 96 12.46 0.83 -6.88
CA MET A 96 11.86 -0.29 -7.61
C MET A 96 12.93 -0.94 -8.49
N THR A 97 12.85 -2.25 -8.69
CA THR A 97 13.79 -2.95 -9.56
C THR A 97 13.05 -3.75 -10.62
N GLY A 98 13.61 -3.75 -11.83
CA GLY A 98 12.96 -4.38 -12.96
C GLY A 98 13.67 -4.18 -14.27
N ILE A 99 13.06 -4.72 -15.33
CA ILE A 99 13.41 -4.44 -16.72
C ILE A 99 12.23 -3.68 -17.31
N LEU A 100 12.42 -2.39 -17.59
CA LEU A 100 11.37 -1.54 -18.18
C LEU A 100 11.09 -1.95 -19.63
N GLY A 101 12.12 -2.45 -20.35
CA GLY A 101 12.06 -2.68 -21.78
C GLY A 101 12.45 -1.44 -22.57
N THR A 102 12.91 -1.63 -23.81
CA THR A 102 13.26 -0.52 -24.70
C THR A 102 12.04 0.13 -25.34
N GLY A 103 10.82 -0.38 -25.09
CA GLY A 103 9.65 -0.09 -25.89
C GLY A 103 9.81 -0.53 -27.35
N ALA A 104 8.71 -0.47 -28.09
CA ALA A 104 8.62 -0.60 -29.53
C ALA A 104 7.34 0.11 -29.98
N THR A 105 7.15 0.32 -31.28
CA THR A 105 5.88 0.86 -31.83
C THR A 105 4.68 0.15 -31.20
N GLY A 106 3.67 0.93 -30.78
CA GLY A 106 2.47 0.41 -30.14
C GLY A 106 2.64 -0.10 -28.70
N ILE A 107 3.86 -0.11 -28.15
CA ILE A 107 4.13 -0.59 -26.80
C ILE A 107 4.35 0.57 -25.84
N THR A 108 3.65 0.49 -24.70
CA THR A 108 3.88 1.35 -23.55
C THR A 108 4.21 0.53 -22.31
N GLN A 109 5.27 0.92 -21.60
CA GLN A 109 5.76 0.24 -20.40
C GLN A 109 6.00 1.25 -19.29
N ARG A 110 5.59 0.95 -18.06
CA ARG A 110 5.67 1.87 -16.92
C ARG A 110 6.13 1.17 -15.64
N ILE A 111 7.01 1.83 -14.90
CA ILE A 111 7.40 1.47 -13.53
C ILE A 111 7.33 2.74 -12.67
N GLY A 112 6.64 2.69 -11.53
CA GLY A 112 6.59 3.86 -10.65
C GLY A 112 5.61 3.74 -9.49
N ILE A 113 5.38 4.89 -8.83
CA ILE A 113 4.37 5.06 -7.80
C ILE A 113 3.18 5.80 -8.41
N GLY A 114 2.01 5.16 -8.48
CA GLY A 114 0.85 5.78 -9.10
C GLY A 114 -0.27 4.84 -9.52
N ASP A 115 -1.37 5.47 -9.92
CA ASP A 115 -2.55 4.84 -10.50
C ASP A 115 -2.96 5.51 -11.83
N ASP A 116 -4.22 5.34 -12.23
CA ASP A 116 -4.77 5.93 -13.45
C ASP A 116 -4.94 7.45 -13.36
N ASP A 117 -5.00 8.00 -12.15
CA ASP A 117 -5.30 9.40 -11.88
C ASP A 117 -4.04 10.20 -11.59
N ASN A 118 -3.11 9.65 -10.80
CA ASN A 118 -1.92 10.34 -10.33
C ASN A 118 -0.71 9.42 -10.30
N GLY A 119 0.49 9.97 -10.45
CA GLY A 119 1.70 9.18 -10.24
C GLY A 119 2.98 9.77 -10.82
N LEU A 120 4.08 9.12 -10.45
CA LEU A 120 5.42 9.39 -10.91
C LEU A 120 5.94 8.11 -11.55
N PHE A 121 6.25 8.17 -12.85
CA PHE A 121 6.59 6.99 -13.64
C PHE A 121 7.89 7.19 -14.43
N PHE A 122 8.68 6.12 -14.50
CA PHE A 122 9.54 5.85 -15.63
C PHE A 122 8.69 5.19 -16.71
N GLU A 123 8.68 5.75 -17.92
CA GLU A 123 7.88 5.22 -19.01
C GLU A 123 8.73 5.02 -20.26
N CYS A 124 8.50 3.91 -20.97
CA CYS A 124 8.93 3.79 -22.35
C CYS A 124 7.70 3.68 -23.24
N ILE A 125 7.59 4.58 -24.21
CA ILE A 125 6.43 4.69 -25.12
C ILE A 125 6.98 4.72 -26.53
N GLU A 126 6.61 3.73 -27.34
CA GLU A 126 7.00 3.69 -28.75
C GLU A 126 8.52 3.79 -29.00
N GLY A 127 9.32 3.25 -28.09
CA GLY A 127 10.79 3.31 -28.15
C GLY A 127 11.41 4.56 -27.49
N THR A 128 10.60 5.49 -27.01
CA THR A 128 11.05 6.73 -26.37
C THR A 128 11.04 6.59 -24.86
N PHE A 129 12.18 6.86 -24.21
CA PHE A 129 12.28 6.87 -22.75
C PHE A 129 11.89 8.22 -22.17
N ASN A 130 11.02 8.18 -21.17
CA ASN A 130 10.42 9.35 -20.54
C ASN A 130 10.38 9.20 -19.02
N VAL A 131 10.33 10.34 -18.33
CA VAL A 131 9.73 10.41 -16.99
C VAL A 131 8.41 11.15 -17.08
N ASN A 132 7.45 10.77 -16.24
CA ASN A 132 6.11 11.32 -16.27
C ASN A 132 5.64 11.67 -14.87
N ARG A 133 5.11 12.88 -14.71
CA ARG A 133 4.23 13.24 -13.61
C ARG A 133 2.79 13.24 -14.11
N ARG A 134 2.03 12.22 -13.72
CA ARG A 134 0.58 12.13 -13.95
C ARG A 134 -0.16 12.83 -12.82
N THR A 135 -1.18 13.64 -13.15
CA THR A 135 -1.93 14.43 -12.17
C THR A 135 -3.41 14.53 -12.52
N ASN A 136 -4.27 14.45 -11.51
CA ASN A 136 -5.72 14.59 -11.65
C ASN A 136 -6.26 15.91 -11.06
N THR A 137 -5.40 16.92 -10.85
CA THR A 137 -5.80 18.18 -10.17
C THR A 137 -6.79 19.03 -10.96
N SER A 138 -6.95 18.76 -12.25
CA SER A 138 -7.98 19.39 -13.11
C SER A 138 -9.34 18.67 -13.09
N GLY A 139 -9.45 17.53 -12.39
CA GLY A 139 -10.59 16.63 -12.46
C GLY A 139 -10.54 15.63 -13.63
N SER A 140 -9.46 15.64 -14.41
CA SER A 140 -9.14 14.59 -15.38
C SER A 140 -7.62 14.32 -15.40
N PRO A 141 -7.18 13.07 -15.64
CA PRO A 141 -5.76 12.73 -15.66
C PRO A 141 -5.01 13.46 -16.78
N VAL A 142 -3.92 14.13 -16.43
CA VAL A 142 -2.99 14.79 -17.34
C VAL A 142 -1.60 14.20 -17.14
N ASN A 143 -0.92 13.84 -18.22
CA ASN A 143 0.46 13.35 -18.19
C ASN A 143 1.42 14.50 -18.55
N ASN A 144 2.36 14.81 -17.66
CA ASN A 144 3.42 15.80 -17.89
C ASN A 144 4.73 15.05 -18.13
N ARG A 145 4.93 14.62 -19.37
CA ARG A 145 6.09 13.84 -19.80
C ARG A 145 7.27 14.73 -20.12
N VAL A 146 8.46 14.25 -19.77
CA VAL A 146 9.73 14.79 -20.23
C VAL A 146 10.49 13.65 -20.90
N GLU A 147 10.84 13.85 -22.17
CA GLU A 147 11.59 12.87 -22.94
C GLU A 147 13.08 12.97 -22.63
N ARG A 148 13.82 11.87 -22.82
CA ARG A 148 15.24 11.79 -22.47
C ARG A 148 16.14 12.93 -22.97
N PRO A 149 15.99 13.47 -24.19
CA PRO A 149 16.80 14.61 -24.63
C PRO A 149 16.65 15.86 -23.76
N ASP A 150 15.51 16.01 -23.07
CA ASP A 150 15.16 17.16 -22.23
C ASP A 150 15.41 16.91 -20.73
N PHE A 151 16.08 15.81 -20.37
CA PHE A 151 16.53 15.58 -19.00
C PHE A 151 17.52 16.68 -18.57
N ASN A 152 17.27 17.31 -17.41
CA ASN A 152 17.89 18.57 -17.03
C ASN A 152 19.12 18.42 -16.11
N ILE A 153 19.49 17.18 -15.73
CA ILE A 153 20.70 16.90 -14.95
C ILE A 153 21.63 16.00 -15.77
N ASP A 154 21.12 14.89 -16.31
CA ASP A 154 21.89 13.93 -17.10
C ASP A 154 21.03 13.30 -18.20
N THR A 155 21.47 13.33 -19.45
CA THR A 155 20.77 12.73 -20.60
C THR A 155 20.90 11.19 -20.63
N LEU A 156 21.80 10.63 -19.82
CA LEU A 156 22.11 9.20 -19.73
C LEU A 156 22.50 8.56 -21.06
N ASP A 157 22.99 9.34 -22.04
CA ASP A 157 23.40 8.92 -23.39
C ASP A 157 24.92 8.79 -23.56
N GLY A 158 25.65 8.74 -22.45
CA GLY A 158 27.11 8.73 -22.41
C GLY A 158 27.74 10.12 -22.55
N LYS A 159 26.96 11.16 -22.88
CA LYS A 159 27.46 12.54 -23.04
C LYS A 159 27.22 13.40 -21.80
N GLY A 160 26.19 13.09 -21.01
CA GLY A 160 25.86 13.77 -19.75
C GLY A 160 26.97 13.72 -18.69
N PRO A 161 26.79 14.41 -17.54
CA PRO A 161 27.80 14.51 -16.49
C PRO A 161 28.31 13.16 -15.94
N SER A 162 27.44 12.16 -15.81
CA SER A 162 27.79 10.83 -15.30
C SER A 162 28.56 9.95 -16.29
N LYS A 163 28.52 10.28 -17.58
CA LYS A 163 29.07 9.47 -18.70
C LYS A 163 28.45 8.07 -18.81
N VAL A 164 27.30 7.84 -18.19
CA VAL A 164 26.58 6.58 -18.28
C VAL A 164 25.69 6.57 -19.51
N THR A 165 25.64 5.42 -20.20
CA THR A 165 24.60 5.11 -21.19
C THR A 165 23.62 4.13 -20.56
N ILE A 166 22.40 4.58 -20.27
CA ILE A 166 21.36 3.71 -19.68
C ILE A 166 20.86 2.67 -20.70
N SER A 167 20.64 1.44 -20.23
CA SER A 167 20.02 0.36 -21.00
C SER A 167 18.78 -0.13 -20.28
N LEU A 168 17.61 0.09 -20.89
CA LEU A 168 16.31 -0.26 -20.31
C LEU A 168 15.93 -1.74 -20.54
N SER A 169 16.66 -2.45 -21.40
CA SER A 169 16.57 -3.91 -21.58
C SER A 169 17.37 -4.71 -20.54
N LYS A 170 17.96 -4.03 -19.55
CA LYS A 170 18.69 -4.63 -18.43
C LYS A 170 17.96 -4.37 -17.13
N THR A 171 18.31 -5.16 -16.11
CA THR A 171 17.81 -4.94 -14.76
C THR A 171 18.37 -3.63 -14.22
N ASN A 172 17.48 -2.74 -13.80
CA ASN A 172 17.83 -1.45 -13.23
C ASN A 172 17.23 -1.29 -11.84
N ILE A 173 17.86 -0.43 -11.03
CA ILE A 173 17.33 0.04 -9.76
C ILE A 173 16.85 1.47 -9.99
N PHE A 174 15.54 1.61 -10.12
CA PHE A 174 14.81 2.84 -10.34
C PHE A 174 14.65 3.58 -9.01
N TRP A 175 14.90 4.89 -9.02
CA TRP A 175 14.89 5.73 -7.83
C TRP A 175 14.00 6.96 -8.04
N ILE A 176 13.01 7.15 -7.19
CA ILE A 176 12.20 8.36 -7.12
C ILE A 176 12.19 8.84 -5.69
N ASP A 177 12.48 10.11 -5.46
CA ASP A 177 12.15 10.75 -4.20
C ASP A 177 11.41 12.06 -4.44
N PHE A 178 10.55 12.41 -3.50
CA PHE A 178 9.74 13.61 -3.60
C PHE A 178 9.31 14.11 -2.23
N GLU A 179 9.10 15.42 -2.16
CA GLU A 179 8.31 16.06 -1.10
C GLU A 179 6.93 16.43 -1.67
N TRP A 180 5.90 16.37 -0.84
CA TRP A 180 4.54 16.74 -1.24
C TRP A 180 3.90 17.58 -0.14
N LEU A 181 3.99 18.90 -0.22
CA LEU A 181 3.07 19.79 0.49
C LEU A 181 2.09 20.37 -0.53
N SER A 182 1.55 19.48 -1.36
CA SER A 182 0.93 19.76 -2.66
C SER A 182 1.87 20.35 -3.73
N VAL A 183 3.01 20.93 -3.35
CA VAL A 183 4.09 21.39 -4.24
C VAL A 183 5.44 20.81 -3.80
N GLY A 184 6.53 21.29 -4.39
CA GLY A 184 7.90 20.92 -4.02
C GLY A 184 8.69 20.30 -5.17
N ARG A 185 9.69 19.50 -4.83
CA ARG A 185 10.59 18.83 -5.79
C ARG A 185 10.29 17.34 -5.94
N ILE A 186 10.42 16.85 -7.17
CA ILE A 186 10.49 15.43 -7.54
C ILE A 186 11.85 15.17 -8.19
N ARG A 187 12.53 14.09 -7.83
CA ARG A 187 13.78 13.66 -8.47
C ARG A 187 13.66 12.24 -9.00
N PHE A 188 14.20 12.04 -10.19
CA PHE A 188 14.30 10.73 -10.85
C PHE A 188 15.77 10.34 -11.00
N GLY A 189 16.09 9.10 -10.66
CA GLY A 189 17.45 8.59 -10.71
C GLY A 189 17.54 7.08 -10.92
N PHE A 190 18.78 6.63 -11.08
CA PHE A 190 19.15 5.22 -11.10
C PHE A 190 20.30 4.95 -10.14
N MET A 191 20.29 3.79 -9.48
CA MET A 191 21.49 3.27 -8.82
C MET A 191 22.30 2.44 -9.83
N ILE A 192 23.48 2.94 -10.22
CA ILE A 192 24.35 2.32 -11.21
C ILE A 192 25.77 2.23 -10.62
N ASN A 193 26.37 1.03 -10.65
CA ASN A 193 27.69 0.78 -10.07
C ASN A 193 27.82 1.24 -8.61
N GLY A 194 26.77 1.06 -7.81
CA GLY A 194 26.71 1.46 -6.40
C GLY A 194 26.59 2.97 -6.16
N LYS A 195 26.30 3.76 -7.20
CA LYS A 195 26.15 5.23 -7.09
C LYS A 195 24.79 5.66 -7.58
N LEU A 196 24.16 6.57 -6.84
CA LEU A 196 22.94 7.23 -7.27
C LEU A 196 23.27 8.29 -8.32
N ILE A 197 22.62 8.19 -9.48
CA ILE A 197 22.70 9.16 -10.56
C ILE A 197 21.30 9.74 -10.75
N TYR A 198 21.09 10.94 -10.24
CA TYR A 198 19.91 11.74 -10.63
C TYR A 198 20.11 12.24 -12.04
N PHE A 199 19.06 12.15 -12.85
CA PHE A 199 19.11 12.54 -14.26
C PHE A 199 18.07 13.59 -14.62
N HIS A 200 16.97 13.66 -13.87
CA HIS A 200 15.95 14.69 -14.05
C HIS A 200 15.32 15.07 -12.71
N GLU A 201 14.99 16.35 -12.57
CA GLU A 201 14.15 16.85 -11.48
C GLU A 201 13.04 17.77 -11.99
N MET A 202 11.90 17.74 -11.29
CA MET A 202 10.77 18.65 -11.51
C MET A 202 10.58 19.52 -10.25
N ASN A 203 10.70 20.83 -10.41
CA ASN A 203 10.44 21.82 -9.35
C ASN A 203 9.06 22.45 -9.54
N ASN A 204 8.19 22.30 -8.54
CA ASN A 204 6.78 22.70 -8.65
C ASN A 204 6.43 23.90 -7.75
N SER A 205 7.26 24.20 -6.75
CA SER A 205 7.08 25.37 -5.88
C SER A 205 7.41 26.66 -6.64
N ASN A 206 6.55 27.68 -6.51
CA ASN A 206 6.64 28.93 -7.27
C ASN A 206 6.68 28.72 -8.80
N VAL A 207 6.11 27.61 -9.28
CA VAL A 207 6.03 27.25 -10.71
C VAL A 207 4.60 26.92 -11.11
N LEU A 208 3.95 26.00 -10.39
CA LEU A 208 2.56 25.64 -10.64
C LEU A 208 1.59 26.51 -9.86
N THR A 209 0.38 26.67 -10.40
CA THR A 209 -0.75 27.32 -9.71
C THR A 209 -1.63 26.34 -8.93
N LEU A 210 -1.42 25.04 -9.13
CA LEU A 210 -2.13 23.95 -8.47
C LEU A 210 -1.13 22.95 -7.87
N ALA A 211 -1.65 22.01 -7.09
CA ALA A 211 -0.86 20.87 -6.63
C ALA A 211 -0.27 20.09 -7.83
N TYR A 212 0.93 19.53 -7.68
CA TYR A 212 1.54 18.77 -8.78
C TYR A 212 0.94 17.35 -8.93
N MET A 213 0.32 16.82 -7.88
CA MET A 213 -0.54 15.62 -7.87
C MET A 213 -1.68 15.86 -6.88
N SER A 214 -2.88 15.31 -7.14
CA SER A 214 -4.03 15.50 -6.24
C SER A 214 -3.92 14.69 -4.95
N THR A 215 -3.08 13.65 -4.95
CA THR A 215 -2.79 12.80 -3.79
C THR A 215 -1.37 12.24 -3.90
N PRO A 216 -0.60 12.18 -2.79
CA PRO A 216 0.69 11.48 -2.75
C PRO A 216 0.55 10.02 -2.31
N ASN A 217 -0.61 9.62 -1.76
CA ASN A 217 -0.84 8.31 -1.18
C ASN A 217 -1.17 7.31 -2.29
N LEU A 218 -0.13 6.80 -2.95
CA LEU A 218 -0.25 6.06 -4.19
C LEU A 218 0.28 4.62 -4.03
N PRO A 219 -0.18 3.66 -4.86
CA PRO A 219 0.35 2.32 -4.87
C PRO A 219 1.62 2.27 -5.72
N LEU A 220 2.40 1.19 -5.59
CA LEU A 220 3.46 0.90 -6.57
C LEU A 220 2.86 0.16 -7.76
N ARG A 221 3.35 0.45 -8.97
CA ARG A 221 2.80 -0.09 -10.21
C ARG A 221 3.87 -0.45 -11.23
N TYR A 222 3.66 -1.62 -11.83
CA TYR A 222 4.28 -2.12 -13.06
C TYR A 222 3.16 -2.28 -14.09
N GLU A 223 3.32 -1.71 -15.28
CA GLU A 223 2.28 -1.76 -16.31
C GLU A 223 2.90 -1.93 -17.70
N ILE A 224 2.28 -2.76 -18.53
CA ILE A 224 2.63 -2.95 -19.92
C ILE A 224 1.37 -2.99 -20.78
N GLU A 225 1.42 -2.31 -21.91
CA GLU A 225 0.31 -2.08 -22.83
C GLU A 225 0.78 -2.29 -24.27
N ASN A 226 -0.05 -2.96 -25.07
CA ASN A 226 0.00 -2.93 -26.52
C ASN A 226 -1.30 -2.30 -27.05
N ASP A 227 -1.18 -1.32 -27.94
CA ASP A 227 -2.31 -0.62 -28.58
C ASP A 227 -2.88 -1.38 -29.80
N GLY A 228 -2.36 -2.58 -30.09
CA GLY A 228 -2.72 -3.42 -31.23
C GLY A 228 -1.81 -3.25 -32.45
N ASN A 229 -0.84 -2.32 -32.40
CA ASN A 229 0.12 -2.06 -33.48
C ASN A 229 1.53 -2.60 -33.16
N GLY A 230 1.77 -3.04 -31.93
CA GLY A 230 3.06 -3.57 -31.48
C GLY A 230 3.23 -5.08 -31.64
N ALA A 231 4.49 -5.53 -31.66
CA ALA A 231 4.82 -6.93 -31.45
C ALA A 231 4.74 -7.30 -29.96
N ALA A 232 4.81 -8.60 -29.64
CA ALA A 232 4.85 -9.03 -28.26
C ALA A 232 6.02 -8.40 -27.49
N ALA A 233 5.76 -8.01 -26.24
CA ALA A 233 6.72 -7.31 -25.39
C ALA A 233 6.60 -7.75 -23.94
N GLU A 234 7.66 -7.50 -23.17
CA GLU A 234 7.78 -7.95 -21.78
C GLU A 234 8.30 -6.85 -20.86
N LEU A 235 7.77 -6.82 -19.64
CA LEU A 235 8.21 -5.96 -18.53
C LEU A 235 8.46 -6.86 -17.31
N VAL A 236 9.62 -6.73 -16.66
CA VAL A 236 9.98 -7.57 -15.51
C VAL A 236 9.89 -6.78 -14.22
N ALA A 237 9.09 -7.26 -13.27
CA ALA A 237 8.97 -6.75 -11.91
C ALA A 237 9.76 -7.62 -10.93
N ILE A 238 10.62 -7.02 -10.09
CA ILE A 238 11.53 -7.78 -9.22
C ILE A 238 11.29 -7.44 -7.74
N CYS A 239 11.81 -6.31 -7.26
CA CYS A 239 11.68 -5.86 -5.87
C CYS A 239 11.15 -4.42 -5.81
N ALA A 240 10.63 -4.04 -4.66
CA ALA A 240 10.24 -2.67 -4.43
C ALA A 240 10.27 -2.29 -2.94
N THR A 241 10.47 -1.01 -2.65
CA THR A 241 10.34 -0.46 -1.31
C THR A 241 9.86 0.99 -1.33
N VAL A 242 9.11 1.35 -0.29
CA VAL A 242 8.68 2.71 0.02
C VAL A 242 9.20 3.09 1.40
N MET A 243 9.85 4.24 1.50
CA MET A 243 10.43 4.77 2.73
C MET A 243 10.00 6.20 2.97
N SER A 244 9.74 6.56 4.23
CA SER A 244 9.71 7.96 4.68
C SER A 244 11.10 8.32 5.19
N GLU A 245 11.79 9.25 4.54
CA GLU A 245 13.20 9.54 4.85
C GLU A 245 13.38 10.21 6.21
N GLY A 246 12.35 10.89 6.73
CA GLY A 246 12.33 11.56 8.04
C GLY A 246 11.69 10.76 9.18
N GLY A 247 11.58 9.44 9.04
CA GLY A 247 10.83 8.58 9.97
C GLY A 247 9.32 8.71 9.80
N LEU A 248 8.52 8.22 10.74
CA LEU A 248 7.04 8.29 10.66
C LEU A 248 6.45 8.51 12.06
N GLU A 249 5.50 9.44 12.17
CA GLU A 249 4.63 9.53 13.35
C GLU A 249 3.19 9.19 12.98
N GLN A 250 2.64 8.15 13.61
CA GLN A 250 1.27 7.69 13.37
C GLN A 250 0.25 8.50 14.19
N THR A 251 0.14 9.80 13.91
CA THR A 251 -0.68 10.75 14.69
C THR A 251 -2.17 10.80 14.29
N GLY A 252 -2.61 9.96 13.36
CA GLY A 252 -4.00 9.97 12.89
C GLY A 252 -5.04 9.49 13.91
N THR A 253 -6.30 9.51 13.49
CA THR A 253 -7.46 9.34 14.38
C THR A 253 -7.66 7.88 14.78
N LEU A 254 -7.86 7.63 16.07
CA LEU A 254 -8.32 6.33 16.58
C LEU A 254 -9.82 6.20 16.41
N GLN A 255 -10.23 5.04 15.91
CA GLN A 255 -11.62 4.66 15.68
C GLN A 255 -11.93 3.38 16.46
N TYR A 256 -13.20 3.21 16.82
CA TYR A 256 -13.68 2.05 17.57
C TYR A 256 -15.03 1.58 17.04
N GLU A 257 -15.21 0.26 16.98
CA GLU A 257 -16.48 -0.41 16.75
C GLU A 257 -16.59 -1.60 17.69
N SER A 258 -17.81 -1.89 18.12
CA SER A 258 -18.11 -3.06 18.95
C SER A 258 -19.43 -3.67 18.51
N THR A 259 -19.70 -4.88 19.00
CA THR A 259 -21.00 -5.53 18.85
C THR A 259 -22.15 -4.72 19.49
N THR A 260 -21.85 -3.72 20.34
CA THR A 260 -22.81 -2.83 21.00
C THR A 260 -22.94 -1.44 20.38
N SER A 261 -21.94 -0.97 19.62
CA SER A 261 -21.76 0.44 19.21
C SER A 261 -22.91 1.06 18.39
N ASN A 262 -23.84 0.27 17.85
CA ASN A 262 -25.04 0.76 17.16
C ASN A 262 -26.30 -0.05 17.49
N ARG A 263 -26.32 -0.76 18.63
CA ARG A 263 -27.43 -1.60 19.07
C ARG A 263 -27.92 -1.14 20.44
N ALA A 264 -28.84 -0.18 20.46
CA ALA A 264 -29.49 0.24 21.70
C ALA A 264 -30.56 -0.78 22.13
N GLY A 265 -30.34 -1.47 23.26
CA GLY A 265 -31.40 -2.20 23.99
C GLY A 265 -31.80 -3.60 23.47
N ALA A 266 -30.94 -4.31 22.74
CA ALA A 266 -31.18 -5.70 22.29
C ALA A 266 -30.07 -6.65 22.78
N ASP A 267 -30.25 -7.97 22.66
CA ASP A 267 -29.15 -8.94 22.74
C ASP A 267 -28.07 -8.50 21.75
N THR A 268 -26.88 -8.23 22.29
CA THR A 268 -25.75 -7.62 21.55
C THR A 268 -24.57 -8.56 21.40
N HIS A 269 -24.63 -9.77 21.97
CA HIS A 269 -23.65 -10.81 21.75
C HIS A 269 -23.84 -11.50 20.39
N ILE A 270 -22.77 -12.08 19.88
CA ILE A 270 -22.79 -13.02 18.76
C ILE A 270 -22.89 -14.42 19.34
N SER A 271 -23.97 -15.14 19.02
CA SER A 271 -24.13 -16.54 19.40
C SER A 271 -23.25 -17.42 18.50
N ALA A 272 -22.23 -18.03 19.07
CA ALA A 272 -21.34 -19.00 18.44
C ALA A 272 -21.79 -20.41 18.85
N THR A 273 -22.80 -20.94 18.15
CA THR A 273 -23.54 -22.13 18.60
C THR A 273 -22.84 -23.45 18.29
N THR A 274 -22.15 -23.54 17.15
CA THR A 274 -21.57 -24.79 16.67
C THR A 274 -20.07 -24.83 16.92
N VAL A 275 -19.62 -25.87 17.64
CA VAL A 275 -18.19 -26.12 17.89
C VAL A 275 -17.41 -26.13 16.58
N ASP A 276 -16.20 -25.56 16.62
CA ASP A 276 -15.26 -25.52 15.49
C ASP A 276 -15.74 -24.69 14.28
N THR A 277 -16.90 -24.04 14.37
CA THR A 277 -17.42 -23.15 13.32
C THR A 277 -16.99 -21.70 13.58
N PRO A 278 -16.29 -21.04 12.65
CA PRO A 278 -15.88 -19.65 12.81
C PRO A 278 -17.04 -18.69 12.50
N TYR A 279 -17.34 -17.80 13.44
CA TYR A 279 -18.39 -16.78 13.34
C TYR A 279 -17.78 -15.39 13.24
N ALA A 280 -18.24 -14.60 12.27
CA ALA A 280 -17.88 -13.20 12.12
C ALA A 280 -18.49 -12.34 13.24
N VAL A 281 -17.66 -11.51 13.88
CA VAL A 281 -18.05 -10.64 14.99
C VAL A 281 -18.15 -9.19 14.54
N ILE A 282 -17.04 -8.64 14.02
CA ILE A 282 -16.95 -7.26 13.52
C ILE A 282 -16.10 -7.26 12.25
N GLY A 283 -16.57 -6.56 11.21
CA GLY A 283 -15.83 -6.35 9.97
C GLY A 283 -15.52 -4.88 9.78
N ILE A 284 -14.35 -4.58 9.21
CA ILE A 284 -14.01 -3.28 8.63
C ILE A 284 -13.60 -3.46 7.17
N LYS A 285 -14.00 -2.51 6.32
CA LYS A 285 -13.68 -2.47 4.89
C LYS A 285 -13.44 -1.02 4.51
N LEU A 286 -12.50 -0.71 3.62
CA LEU A 286 -12.36 0.68 3.16
C LEU A 286 -13.68 1.18 2.54
N LYS A 287 -13.96 2.49 2.60
CA LYS A 287 -15.07 3.10 1.85
C LYS A 287 -14.70 3.36 0.40
N ALA A 288 -15.65 3.18 -0.51
CA ALA A 288 -15.43 3.50 -1.91
C ALA A 288 -14.97 4.95 -2.06
N GLY A 289 -13.90 5.18 -2.83
CA GLY A 289 -13.27 6.49 -2.98
C GLY A 289 -12.24 6.86 -1.91
N PHE A 290 -12.17 6.15 -0.78
CA PHE A 290 -11.19 6.38 0.29
C PHE A 290 -9.93 5.52 0.15
N LYS A 291 -9.58 5.17 -1.10
CA LYS A 291 -8.44 4.32 -1.45
C LYS A 291 -7.10 4.85 -0.90
N ASP A 292 -7.00 6.15 -0.64
CA ASP A 292 -5.78 6.86 -0.23
C ASP A 292 -5.54 6.87 1.29
N VAL A 293 -6.43 6.30 2.10
CA VAL A 293 -6.31 6.27 3.56
C VAL A 293 -5.65 4.96 4.00
N THR A 294 -4.62 5.06 4.85
CA THR A 294 -4.01 3.87 5.49
C THR A 294 -4.74 3.53 6.78
N VAL A 295 -5.15 2.27 6.93
CA VAL A 295 -5.88 1.76 8.10
C VAL A 295 -5.01 0.77 8.86
N ILE A 296 -4.62 1.14 10.09
CA ILE A 296 -3.75 0.33 10.95
C ILE A 296 -4.59 -0.27 12.07
N LEU A 297 -4.67 -1.59 12.14
CA LEU A 297 -5.27 -2.27 13.30
C LEU A 297 -4.43 -1.99 14.55
N VAL A 298 -5.10 -1.65 15.65
CA VAL A 298 -4.43 -1.30 16.92
C VAL A 298 -4.65 -2.38 17.97
N SER A 299 -5.90 -2.77 18.20
CA SER A 299 -6.22 -3.77 19.22
C SER A 299 -7.57 -4.42 18.98
N VAL A 300 -7.71 -5.61 19.57
CA VAL A 300 -8.99 -6.32 19.69
C VAL A 300 -9.31 -6.53 21.16
N GLY A 301 -10.59 -6.46 21.49
CA GLY A 301 -11.13 -6.84 22.79
C GLY A 301 -12.27 -7.83 22.60
N LEU A 302 -12.32 -8.88 23.41
CA LEU A 302 -13.40 -9.86 23.40
C LEU A 302 -13.86 -10.13 24.83
N LEU A 303 -15.14 -10.43 24.97
CA LEU A 303 -15.75 -10.84 26.23
C LEU A 303 -16.77 -11.91 25.95
N ALA A 304 -16.73 -13.01 26.70
CA ALA A 304 -17.80 -14.00 26.68
C ALA A 304 -18.71 -13.81 27.88
N GLU A 305 -20.02 -13.89 27.66
CA GLU A 305 -21.02 -13.92 28.75
C GLU A 305 -21.17 -15.35 29.30
N THR A 306 -20.99 -16.35 28.44
CA THR A 306 -21.02 -17.77 28.81
C THR A 306 -19.63 -18.30 29.15
N THR A 307 -19.58 -19.52 29.68
CA THR A 307 -18.32 -20.19 30.04
C THR A 307 -17.64 -20.89 28.86
N THR A 308 -18.06 -20.60 27.63
CA THR A 308 -17.53 -21.21 26.42
C THR A 308 -16.13 -20.70 26.13
N ASN A 309 -15.16 -21.61 26.07
CA ASN A 309 -13.83 -21.27 25.58
C ASN A 309 -13.87 -21.12 24.05
N PHE A 310 -13.07 -20.22 23.50
CA PHE A 310 -13.05 -19.96 22.06
C PHE A 310 -11.66 -19.56 21.58
N GLU A 311 -11.39 -19.81 20.30
CA GLU A 311 -10.31 -19.20 19.54
C GLU A 311 -10.81 -17.87 18.96
N TRP A 312 -10.03 -16.80 19.03
CA TRP A 312 -10.27 -15.57 18.30
C TRP A 312 -9.34 -15.48 17.10
N LEU A 313 -9.83 -14.92 16.00
CA LEU A 313 -9.13 -14.81 14.74
C LEU A 313 -9.33 -13.41 14.17
N VAL A 314 -8.29 -12.84 13.58
CA VAL A 314 -8.41 -11.68 12.69
C VAL A 314 -8.11 -12.17 11.28
N LEU A 315 -9.09 -12.02 10.41
CA LEU A 315 -9.10 -12.58 9.07
C LEU A 315 -9.05 -11.46 8.03
N PHE A 316 -8.23 -11.62 7.01
CA PHE A 316 -8.12 -10.72 5.87
C PHE A 316 -8.82 -11.34 4.66
N ASN A 317 -9.80 -10.64 4.11
CA ASN A 317 -10.68 -11.07 3.01
C ASN A 317 -11.33 -12.46 3.19
N PRO A 318 -11.98 -12.76 4.35
CA PRO A 318 -12.75 -13.99 4.47
C PRO A 318 -14.06 -13.92 3.67
N THR A 319 -14.63 -15.08 3.39
CA THR A 319 -16.01 -15.22 2.89
C THR A 319 -16.95 -15.42 4.07
N VAL A 320 -17.75 -14.41 4.39
CA VAL A 320 -18.80 -14.49 5.40
C VAL A 320 -20.13 -14.80 4.73
N SER A 321 -20.87 -15.77 5.25
CA SER A 321 -22.17 -16.20 4.74
C SER A 321 -23.27 -15.22 5.15
N GLY A 322 -24.47 -15.33 4.56
CA GLY A 322 -25.66 -14.60 5.02
C GLY A 322 -25.58 -13.07 4.93
N THR A 323 -26.16 -12.38 5.93
CA THR A 323 -26.34 -10.92 5.99
C THR A 323 -25.24 -10.24 6.81
N PHE A 324 -23.99 -10.38 6.41
CA PHE A 324 -22.87 -9.60 6.96
C PHE A 324 -22.63 -8.35 6.12
N THR A 325 -23.45 -7.32 6.33
CA THR A 325 -23.51 -6.14 5.46
C THR A 325 -22.67 -4.98 5.99
N TYR A 326 -21.77 -4.49 5.14
CA TYR A 326 -20.97 -3.30 5.42
C TYR A 326 -21.78 -2.01 5.21
N ALA A 327 -21.70 -1.10 6.17
CA ALA A 327 -22.29 0.23 6.10
C ALA A 327 -21.27 1.31 6.48
N ASP A 328 -21.43 2.52 5.93
CA ASP A 328 -20.51 3.62 6.17
C ASP A 328 -20.50 4.05 7.65
N LYS A 329 -19.32 4.06 8.27
CA LYS A 329 -19.13 4.63 9.60
C LYS A 329 -19.00 6.15 9.53
N THR A 330 -19.74 6.89 10.33
CA THR A 330 -19.64 8.37 10.39
C THR A 330 -18.22 8.81 10.81
N ASN A 331 -17.69 9.87 10.18
CA ASN A 331 -16.36 10.44 10.46
C ASN A 331 -15.19 9.43 10.39
N SER A 332 -15.28 8.49 9.45
CA SER A 332 -14.29 7.44 9.26
C SER A 332 -14.14 7.11 7.77
N ALA A 333 -12.97 6.62 7.38
CA ALA A 333 -12.65 6.14 6.03
C ALA A 333 -13.09 4.68 5.78
N VAL A 334 -13.63 3.99 6.77
CA VAL A 334 -14.07 2.60 6.65
C VAL A 334 -15.58 2.42 6.77
N GLN A 335 -16.08 1.38 6.15
CA GLN A 335 -17.37 0.77 6.44
C GLN A 335 -17.19 -0.24 7.57
N THR A 336 -18.21 -0.41 8.40
CA THR A 336 -18.26 -1.44 9.44
C THR A 336 -19.40 -2.42 9.16
N ALA A 337 -19.20 -3.66 9.57
CA ALA A 337 -20.22 -4.71 9.59
C ALA A 337 -20.21 -5.37 10.97
N LEU A 338 -21.37 -5.75 11.47
CA LEU A 338 -21.54 -6.45 12.74
C LEU A 338 -22.20 -7.80 12.49
N GLY A 339 -21.72 -8.84 13.15
CA GLY A 339 -22.40 -10.14 13.11
C GLY A 339 -23.82 -10.03 13.64
N ALA A 340 -24.77 -10.78 13.10
CA ALA A 340 -26.14 -10.86 13.57
C ALA A 340 -26.21 -11.48 14.97
N THR A 341 -27.03 -10.95 15.86
CA THR A 341 -27.10 -11.39 17.27
C THR A 341 -28.01 -12.59 17.51
N ALA A 342 -28.99 -12.84 16.64
CA ALA A 342 -30.02 -13.86 16.86
C ALA A 342 -29.97 -15.04 15.88
N ASP A 343 -29.25 -14.90 14.76
CA ASP A 343 -29.12 -15.96 13.76
C ASP A 343 -27.63 -16.27 13.49
N PRO A 344 -27.06 -17.29 14.18
CA PRO A 344 -25.65 -17.63 14.06
C PRO A 344 -25.27 -18.02 12.63
N SER A 345 -26.20 -18.61 11.86
CA SER A 345 -25.94 -19.10 10.49
C SER A 345 -25.62 -17.97 9.50
N THR A 346 -25.98 -16.74 9.83
CA THR A 346 -25.68 -15.54 9.02
C THR A 346 -24.31 -14.94 9.31
N ASN A 347 -23.56 -15.50 10.26
CA ASN A 347 -22.20 -15.07 10.60
C ASN A 347 -21.15 -16.11 10.21
N ASP A 348 -21.56 -17.26 9.68
CA ASP A 348 -20.66 -18.38 9.36
C ASP A 348 -19.61 -17.97 8.33
N ILE A 349 -18.34 -18.18 8.66
CA ILE A 349 -17.23 -17.95 7.75
C ILE A 349 -16.94 -19.25 6.99
N SER A 350 -17.30 -19.27 5.71
CA SER A 350 -17.12 -20.44 4.83
C SER A 350 -15.71 -20.55 4.26
N ALA A 351 -14.96 -19.45 4.21
CA ALA A 351 -13.55 -19.41 3.86
C ALA A 351 -12.82 -18.35 4.69
N LEU A 352 -11.73 -18.74 5.35
CA LEU A 352 -11.03 -17.86 6.30
C LEU A 352 -10.25 -16.71 5.64
N GLY A 353 -10.01 -16.77 4.33
CA GLY A 353 -9.05 -15.89 3.68
C GLY A 353 -7.65 -16.08 4.28
N THR A 354 -6.98 -14.98 4.63
CA THR A 354 -5.69 -15.02 5.34
C THR A 354 -5.87 -14.73 6.82
N VAL A 355 -5.45 -15.64 7.69
CA VAL A 355 -5.41 -15.40 9.14
C VAL A 355 -4.20 -14.52 9.45
N ILE A 356 -4.43 -13.31 9.98
CA ILE A 356 -3.37 -12.33 10.27
C ILE A 356 -3.09 -12.16 11.77
N ALA A 357 -3.97 -12.62 12.64
CA ALA A 357 -3.73 -12.78 14.07
C ALA A 357 -4.72 -13.79 14.67
N GLY A 358 -4.38 -14.36 15.82
CA GLY A 358 -5.30 -15.21 16.56
C GLY A 358 -4.75 -15.66 17.91
N GLY A 359 -5.60 -16.32 18.69
CA GLY A 359 -5.27 -16.84 20.01
C GLY A 359 -6.46 -17.48 20.71
N TYR A 360 -6.28 -17.92 21.95
CA TYR A 360 -7.32 -18.62 22.71
C TYR A 360 -7.76 -17.79 23.92
N VAL A 361 -9.06 -17.83 24.22
CA VAL A 361 -9.65 -17.26 25.43
C VAL A 361 -10.23 -18.38 26.28
N HIS A 362 -9.79 -18.44 27.53
CA HIS A 362 -10.40 -19.27 28.54
C HIS A 362 -11.51 -18.49 29.25
N SER A 363 -12.77 -18.92 29.08
CA SER A 363 -13.94 -18.24 29.63
C SER A 363 -14.44 -18.88 30.94
N ALA A 364 -13.55 -19.38 31.80
CA ALA A 364 -13.95 -19.86 33.13
C ALA A 364 -13.30 -19.03 34.24
N GLY A 365 -13.99 -17.97 34.69
CA GLY A 365 -13.71 -17.34 35.97
C GLY A 365 -14.38 -18.12 37.11
N GLY A 366 -13.68 -18.30 38.24
CA GLY A 366 -14.30 -18.82 39.46
C GLY A 366 -15.51 -17.98 39.87
N GLY A 367 -16.69 -18.61 39.99
CA GLY A 367 -17.95 -17.93 40.33
C GLY A 367 -18.93 -17.75 39.16
N GLY A 368 -18.72 -18.37 38.00
CA GLY A 368 -19.69 -18.36 36.89
C GLY A 368 -19.74 -17.06 36.09
N LYS A 369 -18.61 -16.34 36.02
CA LYS A 369 -18.46 -15.16 35.17
C LYS A 369 -17.53 -15.50 33.98
N GLY A 370 -17.95 -15.13 32.77
CA GLY A 370 -17.16 -15.34 31.56
C GLY A 370 -15.87 -14.51 31.52
N GLY A 371 -14.97 -14.85 30.59
CA GLY A 371 -13.63 -14.28 30.47
C GLY A 371 -13.57 -13.02 29.61
N GLU A 372 -12.68 -12.09 29.98
CA GLU A 372 -12.29 -10.93 29.16
C GLU A 372 -10.92 -11.14 28.53
N PHE A 373 -10.72 -10.60 27.33
CA PHE A 373 -9.46 -10.65 26.61
C PHE A 373 -9.19 -9.32 25.90
N PHE A 374 -7.94 -8.86 25.94
CA PHE A 374 -7.47 -7.68 25.22
C PHE A 374 -6.05 -7.93 24.71
N THR A 375 -5.79 -7.57 23.46
CA THR A 375 -4.43 -7.59 22.91
C THR A 375 -4.21 -6.51 21.86
N THR A 376 -2.97 -6.04 21.76
CA THR A 376 -2.52 -5.14 20.70
C THR A 376 -2.09 -5.93 19.47
N LEU A 377 -2.34 -5.37 18.30
CA LEU A 377 -1.97 -5.98 17.02
C LEU A 377 -0.88 -5.14 16.34
N ALA A 378 0.03 -5.84 15.67
CA ALA A 378 1.00 -5.25 14.77
C ALA A 378 1.04 -6.14 13.52
N ASN A 379 0.73 -5.55 12.36
CA ASN A 379 0.74 -6.25 11.10
C ASN A 379 1.20 -5.30 9.99
N ALA A 380 1.98 -5.82 9.05
CA ALA A 380 2.39 -5.08 7.87
C ALA A 380 1.27 -5.02 6.81
N LEU A 381 0.35 -5.99 6.80
CA LEU A 381 -0.78 -6.00 5.88
C LEU A 381 -1.88 -5.03 6.37
N SER A 382 -2.15 -4.01 5.56
CA SER A 382 -3.21 -3.02 5.72
C SER A 382 -4.29 -3.22 4.67
N LEU A 383 -5.48 -2.66 4.91
CA LEU A 383 -6.51 -2.57 3.89
C LEU A 383 -6.01 -1.81 2.66
N GLY A 384 -6.44 -2.26 1.48
CA GLY A 384 -6.19 -1.65 0.20
C GLY A 384 -7.31 -1.93 -0.80
N SER A 385 -7.01 -1.83 -2.08
CA SER A 385 -7.92 -2.22 -3.15
C SER A 385 -7.19 -2.78 -4.36
N THR A 386 -7.83 -3.71 -5.06
CA THR A 386 -7.36 -4.20 -6.37
C THR A 386 -7.34 -3.07 -7.42
N VAL A 387 -6.73 -3.33 -8.57
CA VAL A 387 -6.73 -2.42 -9.73
C VAL A 387 -8.16 -2.08 -10.17
N ALA A 388 -9.09 -3.04 -10.05
CA ALA A 388 -10.52 -2.84 -10.35
C ALA A 388 -11.29 -2.10 -9.24
N GLY A 389 -10.64 -1.68 -8.16
CA GLY A 389 -11.27 -0.97 -7.05
C GLY A 389 -12.02 -1.88 -6.07
N VAL A 390 -11.80 -3.21 -6.12
CA VAL A 390 -12.36 -4.13 -5.11
C VAL A 390 -11.57 -3.98 -3.83
N GLN A 391 -12.25 -3.58 -2.77
CA GLN A 391 -11.62 -3.18 -1.52
C GLN A 391 -11.43 -4.37 -0.60
N ASP A 392 -10.29 -4.40 0.08
CA ASP A 392 -10.01 -5.40 1.11
C ASP A 392 -10.89 -5.18 2.34
N ALA A 393 -11.12 -6.26 3.09
CA ALA A 393 -11.84 -6.29 4.35
C ALA A 393 -11.07 -7.08 5.40
N ILE A 394 -11.19 -6.66 6.66
CA ILE A 394 -10.70 -7.36 7.84
C ILE A 394 -11.90 -7.72 8.70
N VAL A 395 -11.94 -8.96 9.20
CA VAL A 395 -13.01 -9.44 10.07
C VAL A 395 -12.41 -10.05 11.34
N LEU A 396 -12.83 -9.54 12.49
CA LEU A 396 -12.69 -10.21 13.77
C LEU A 396 -13.71 -11.35 13.84
N ALA A 397 -13.23 -12.56 14.13
CA ALA A 397 -14.04 -13.76 14.20
C ALA A 397 -13.73 -14.57 15.47
N VAL A 398 -14.66 -15.44 15.84
CA VAL A 398 -14.50 -16.39 16.95
C VAL A 398 -14.86 -17.79 16.52
N ARG A 399 -14.11 -18.78 16.99
CA ARG A 399 -14.37 -20.19 16.78
C ARG A 399 -14.54 -20.87 18.14
N PRO A 400 -15.75 -21.30 18.51
CA PRO A 400 -16.02 -21.82 19.85
C PRO A 400 -15.46 -23.25 20.00
N LEU A 401 -14.89 -23.54 21.17
CA LEU A 401 -14.37 -24.86 21.55
C LEU A 401 -15.41 -25.72 22.27
N SER A 402 -16.51 -25.10 22.69
CA SER A 402 -17.73 -25.73 23.20
C SER A 402 -18.94 -25.04 22.61
N ALA A 403 -20.08 -25.73 22.50
CA ALA A 403 -21.28 -25.15 21.90
C ALA A 403 -21.79 -23.93 22.69
N ASP A 404 -22.60 -23.12 22.02
CA ASP A 404 -23.41 -22.05 22.63
C ASP A 404 -22.58 -20.99 23.39
N GLY A 405 -21.62 -20.39 22.69
CA GLY A 405 -20.84 -19.24 23.19
C GLY A 405 -21.53 -17.90 22.90
N ASP A 406 -21.77 -17.08 23.91
CA ASP A 406 -22.29 -15.71 23.71
C ASP A 406 -21.15 -14.71 23.81
N ILE A 407 -20.74 -14.15 22.67
CA ILE A 407 -19.48 -13.40 22.56
C ILE A 407 -19.70 -11.95 22.14
N HIS A 408 -19.09 -11.03 22.88
CA HIS A 408 -18.91 -9.63 22.51
C HIS A 408 -17.53 -9.41 21.92
N GLY A 409 -17.44 -8.47 20.97
CA GLY A 409 -16.20 -8.05 20.37
C GLY A 409 -16.08 -6.54 20.31
N GLY A 410 -14.85 -6.07 20.27
CA GLY A 410 -14.46 -4.70 20.02
C GLY A 410 -13.21 -4.65 19.15
N LEU A 411 -13.20 -3.74 18.19
CA LEU A 411 -12.07 -3.50 17.29
C LEU A 411 -11.66 -2.04 17.35
N VAL A 412 -10.37 -1.79 17.52
CA VAL A 412 -9.78 -0.44 17.46
C VAL A 412 -8.82 -0.38 16.29
N TRP A 413 -8.94 0.67 15.48
CA TRP A 413 -8.01 0.94 14.38
C TRP A 413 -7.63 2.42 14.33
N ARG A 414 -6.57 2.73 13.61
CA ARG A 414 -6.10 4.09 13.34
C ARG A 414 -6.21 4.37 11.86
N GLU A 415 -6.72 5.55 11.52
CA GLU A 415 -6.78 6.05 10.15
C GLU A 415 -5.74 7.15 9.95
N LEU A 416 -4.88 6.99 8.94
CA LEU A 416 -3.88 7.96 8.50
C LEU A 416 -4.26 8.45 7.10
N SER A 417 -4.41 9.77 6.93
CA SER A 417 -4.81 10.43 5.69
C SER A 417 -3.78 11.44 5.22
#